data_AF-A0A0B6ZE13-F1
#
_entry.id   AF-A0A0B6ZE13-F1
#
_cell.length_a   1.000
_cell.length_b   1.000
_cell.length_c   1.000
_cell.angle_alpha   90.00
_cell.angle_beta   90.00
_cell.angle_gamma   90.00
#
_symmetry.space_group_name_H-M   'P 1'
#
loop_
_entity.id
_entity.type
_entity.pdbx_description
1 polymer ?
#
loop_
_entity_poly.entity_id
_entity_poly.type
_entity_poly.pdbx_seq_one_letter_code
_entity_poly.pdbx_strand_id
1 'polypeptide(L)'
;GGDLGRDDVEDDAIFLDSSSLEIGSQNETDDALRERRASTEGMTTIRISPEKVLNLPSLTAAQLKAITDPTPETEAYKSLVASLKSKSGSSKLNLEGRRLVSEKEWALLQEEMRASREKLGRPCSMCTNYEAQLQTVQEELKTTTTELKRMERSLGTEQQTNKNLLKYQADLEDALKNAAEDAQSQITHLTNKLLDCEKYIKDFKDQMSTTHLQLQDHCKTLIDSREEVQRELTKLQGENDSLVDKYSKTAEQLQNEDINLPNNLEEMQLLLLKYREEIISAKVAKEHTEETLKSEIVFLKSQVMGEQQEKATLEETLMQEISTLQAKVAEMDTLKKELEREATLRAETETKLRETESSLRSIQGKSKQLITKMQERIDEMDKRKSKLESENHTMRNKVQSLQVDLDNSEAVQRDFVKLSQSLQIQLEKIRQAENEVRWQHEDDIDDCNNCKQPFSVTKRKHHCRHCGRIFCADCTTKSVFSGPNFRPAKVCDVCHTILVKDATPYFSTEPPATPD
;
A
#
# COMPACT_ATOMS: atom_id res chain seq x y z
N GLY A 1 82.41 -31.80 18.14
CA GLY A 1 80.96 -31.67 18.45
C GLY A 1 80.34 -31.03 17.23
N GLY A 2 79.44 -31.70 16.51
CA GLY A 2 78.08 -32.03 16.97
C GLY A 2 77.20 -30.83 16.58
N ASP A 3 76.11 -30.93 15.84
CA ASP A 3 75.18 -32.03 15.66
C ASP A 3 74.33 -31.77 14.40
N LEU A 4 73.79 -32.85 13.83
CA LEU A 4 72.89 -32.88 12.68
C LEU A 4 71.43 -32.89 13.17
N GLY A 5 70.57 -32.00 12.65
CA GLY A 5 69.11 -32.18 12.60
C GLY A 5 68.68 -31.86 11.17
N ARG A 6 68.22 -32.78 10.30
CA ARG A 6 67.02 -33.63 10.36
C ARG A 6 65.78 -32.84 10.79
N ASP A 7 65.11 -32.29 9.78
CA ASP A 7 63.66 -32.13 9.80
C ASP A 7 63.10 -32.87 8.58
N ASP A 8 62.27 -33.85 8.90
CA ASP A 8 61.51 -34.71 8.02
C ASP A 8 60.41 -33.90 7.31
N VAL A 9 60.29 -34.04 5.99
CA VAL A 9 59.10 -33.63 5.24
C VAL A 9 58.45 -34.90 4.72
N GLU A 10 57.27 -35.19 5.27
CA GLU A 10 56.40 -36.29 4.91
C GLU A 10 55.97 -36.17 3.44
N ASP A 11 56.32 -37.19 2.63
CA ASP A 11 55.76 -37.44 1.30
C ASP A 11 54.32 -37.96 1.44
N ASP A 12 53.34 -37.06 1.45
CA ASP A 12 51.93 -37.43 1.23
C ASP A 12 51.68 -37.58 -0.27
N ALA A 13 51.99 -38.79 -0.78
CA ALA A 13 51.54 -39.25 -2.08
C ALA A 13 50.02 -39.46 -2.08
N ILE A 14 49.27 -38.46 -2.53
CA ILE A 14 47.84 -38.60 -2.82
C ILE A 14 47.68 -39.44 -4.10
N PHE A 15 47.50 -40.75 -3.90
CA PHE A 15 47.08 -41.69 -4.93
C PHE A 15 45.57 -41.52 -5.17
N LEU A 16 45.17 -40.77 -6.20
CA LEU A 16 43.77 -40.74 -6.64
C LEU A 16 43.53 -41.88 -7.64
N ASP A 17 42.86 -42.89 -7.12
CA ASP A 17 42.27 -44.04 -7.80
C ASP A 17 41.47 -43.60 -9.04
N SER A 18 41.92 -44.07 -10.21
CA SER A 18 41.19 -43.99 -11.47
C SER A 18 40.34 -45.23 -11.61
N SER A 19 39.11 -45.19 -11.12
CA SER A 19 38.12 -46.20 -11.46
C SER A 19 36.68 -45.64 -11.50
N SER A 20 36.00 -45.97 -12.60
CA SER A 20 34.54 -45.94 -12.82
C SER A 20 33.93 -44.67 -13.46
N LEU A 21 34.15 -44.52 -14.76
CA LEU A 21 33.21 -43.87 -15.67
C LEU A 21 32.50 -44.97 -16.49
N GLU A 22 31.40 -45.49 -15.94
CA GLU A 22 30.47 -46.33 -16.70
C GLU A 22 29.66 -45.45 -17.65
N ILE A 23 29.88 -45.65 -18.94
CA ILE A 23 29.04 -45.13 -20.02
C ILE A 23 27.79 -46.01 -20.09
N GLY A 24 26.72 -45.59 -19.43
CA GLY A 24 25.39 -46.17 -19.59
C GLY A 24 24.72 -45.66 -20.86
N SER A 25 24.63 -46.50 -21.88
CA SER A 25 23.73 -46.29 -23.01
C SER A 25 22.30 -46.60 -22.58
N GLN A 26 21.37 -45.65 -22.79
CA GLN A 26 19.94 -45.91 -22.71
C GLN A 26 19.26 -45.36 -23.97
N ASN A 27 19.18 -46.23 -24.97
CA ASN A 27 18.10 -46.24 -25.94
C ASN A 27 16.87 -46.80 -25.21
N GLU A 28 15.98 -45.95 -24.74
CA GLU A 28 14.58 -46.30 -24.45
C GLU A 28 13.80 -45.00 -24.13
N THR A 29 12.55 -44.94 -24.61
CA THR A 29 11.50 -43.92 -24.33
C THR A 29 11.23 -42.81 -25.36
N ASP A 30 11.24 -43.14 -26.65
CA ASP A 30 10.53 -42.33 -27.66
C ASP A 30 8.98 -42.41 -27.56
N ASP A 31 8.44 -43.42 -26.86
CA ASP A 31 6.98 -43.55 -26.65
C ASP A 31 6.42 -42.64 -25.53
N ALA A 32 7.27 -42.20 -24.58
CA ALA A 32 6.84 -41.31 -23.48
C ALA A 32 6.66 -39.84 -23.92
N LEU A 33 7.24 -39.45 -25.07
CA LEU A 33 7.14 -38.10 -25.62
C LEU A 33 5.85 -37.88 -26.42
N ARG A 34 5.16 -38.95 -26.84
CA ARG A 34 3.93 -38.86 -27.62
C ARG A 34 2.67 -38.72 -26.76
N GLU A 35 2.65 -39.30 -25.56
CA GLU A 35 1.55 -39.13 -24.59
C GLU A 35 1.60 -37.78 -23.85
N ARG A 36 2.78 -37.19 -23.65
CA ARG A 36 2.92 -35.86 -23.04
C ARG A 36 2.44 -34.71 -23.93
N ARG A 37 2.46 -34.87 -25.27
CA ARG A 37 2.02 -33.84 -26.21
C ARG A 37 0.50 -33.66 -26.26
N ALA A 38 -0.29 -34.63 -25.82
CA ALA A 38 -1.75 -34.52 -25.79
C ALA A 38 -2.29 -33.77 -24.57
N SER A 39 -1.46 -33.49 -23.56
CA SER A 39 -1.88 -32.89 -22.28
C SER A 39 -1.47 -31.41 -22.12
N THR A 40 -0.80 -30.82 -23.12
CA THR A 40 -0.18 -29.49 -23.06
C THR A 40 -0.92 -28.40 -23.85
N GLU A 41 -2.19 -28.60 -24.21
CA GLU A 41 -3.03 -27.50 -24.70
C GLU A 41 -3.56 -26.69 -23.50
N GLY A 42 -2.83 -25.64 -23.11
CA GLY A 42 -3.31 -24.66 -22.13
C GLY A 42 -2.40 -24.37 -20.93
N MET A 43 -1.09 -24.64 -20.98
CA MET A 43 -0.17 -24.37 -19.87
C MET A 43 1.00 -23.46 -20.32
N THR A 44 1.18 -22.33 -19.64
CA THR A 44 2.33 -21.45 -19.89
C THR A 44 3.51 -21.98 -19.09
N THR A 45 4.55 -22.42 -19.80
CA THR A 45 5.74 -23.02 -19.18
C THR A 45 6.82 -21.96 -19.02
N ILE A 46 7.23 -21.67 -17.78
CA ILE A 46 8.35 -20.77 -17.49
C ILE A 46 9.52 -21.61 -16.98
N ARG A 47 10.65 -21.59 -17.70
CA ARG A 47 11.89 -22.26 -17.31
C ARG A 47 12.72 -21.33 -16.42
N ILE A 48 12.99 -21.76 -15.20
CA ILE A 48 13.81 -21.01 -14.23
C ILE A 48 15.25 -21.59 -14.18
N SER A 49 15.45 -22.87 -14.49
CA SER A 49 16.77 -23.53 -14.59
C SER A 49 16.69 -24.90 -15.29
N PRO A 50 17.82 -25.55 -15.67
CA PRO A 50 17.83 -26.82 -16.39
C PRO A 50 17.04 -27.95 -15.71
N GLU A 51 16.97 -27.92 -14.37
CA GLU A 51 16.31 -28.95 -13.55
C GLU A 51 14.95 -28.53 -12.99
N LYS A 52 14.49 -27.28 -13.21
CA LYS A 52 13.22 -26.78 -12.66
C LYS A 52 12.37 -26.05 -13.69
N VAL A 53 11.26 -26.69 -14.05
CA VAL A 53 10.22 -26.16 -14.92
C VAL A 53 8.97 -25.90 -14.09
N LEU A 54 8.48 -24.66 -14.09
CA LEU A 54 7.19 -24.31 -13.49
C LEU A 54 6.15 -24.19 -14.60
N ASN A 55 5.14 -25.04 -14.51
CA ASN A 55 3.98 -24.98 -15.38
C ASN A 55 2.87 -24.24 -14.64
N LEU A 56 2.54 -23.04 -15.08
CA LEU A 56 1.35 -22.34 -14.58
C LEU A 56 0.16 -22.64 -15.51
N PRO A 57 -1.04 -22.90 -14.96
CA PRO A 57 -2.25 -23.04 -15.76
C PRO A 57 -2.49 -21.74 -16.52
N SER A 58 -2.51 -21.77 -17.85
CA SER A 58 -3.02 -20.64 -18.63
C SER A 58 -4.55 -20.74 -18.64
N LEU A 59 -5.23 -19.61 -18.47
CA LEU A 59 -6.69 -19.57 -18.56
C LEU A 59 -7.10 -20.04 -19.97
N THR A 60 -7.84 -21.13 -20.04
CA THR A 60 -8.41 -21.63 -21.30
C THR A 60 -9.30 -20.56 -21.94
N ALA A 61 -9.49 -20.60 -23.26
CA ALA A 61 -10.37 -19.66 -23.97
C ALA A 61 -11.79 -19.63 -23.37
N ALA A 62 -12.26 -20.75 -22.80
CA ALA A 62 -13.52 -20.83 -22.07
C ALA A 62 -13.48 -20.09 -20.72
N GLN A 63 -12.36 -20.09 -20.00
CA GLN A 63 -12.19 -19.35 -18.75
C GLN A 63 -12.01 -17.84 -18.99
N LEU A 64 -11.28 -17.44 -20.03
CA LEU A 64 -11.22 -16.03 -20.47
C LEU A 64 -12.59 -15.51 -20.90
N LYS A 65 -13.38 -16.36 -21.60
CA LYS A 65 -14.77 -16.06 -21.96
C LYS A 65 -15.68 -15.98 -20.73
N ALA A 66 -15.53 -16.86 -19.73
CA ALA A 66 -16.29 -16.78 -18.49
C ALA A 66 -15.99 -15.53 -17.63
N ILE A 67 -14.79 -14.94 -17.76
CA ILE A 67 -14.41 -13.68 -17.08
C ILE A 67 -14.93 -12.45 -17.84
N THR A 68 -15.10 -12.55 -19.17
CA THR A 68 -15.57 -11.45 -20.02
C THR A 68 -17.07 -11.49 -20.32
N ASP A 69 -17.71 -12.65 -20.13
CA ASP A 69 -19.15 -12.80 -20.26
C ASP A 69 -19.84 -12.04 -19.11
N PRO A 70 -20.84 -11.20 -19.42
CA PRO A 70 -21.60 -10.49 -18.40
C PRO A 70 -22.26 -11.51 -17.47
N THR A 71 -21.98 -11.43 -16.17
CA THR A 71 -22.67 -12.26 -15.18
C THR A 71 -24.19 -12.01 -15.24
N PRO A 72 -25.03 -12.98 -14.84
CA PRO A 72 -26.47 -12.78 -14.77
C PRO A 72 -26.86 -11.53 -13.96
N GLU A 73 -26.07 -11.14 -12.95
CA GLU A 73 -26.30 -9.88 -12.23
C GLU A 73 -25.96 -8.63 -13.06
N THR A 74 -24.90 -8.64 -13.87
CA THR A 74 -24.57 -7.51 -14.74
C THR A 74 -25.52 -7.39 -15.94
N GLU A 75 -26.05 -8.50 -16.45
CA GLU A 75 -27.12 -8.52 -17.45
C GLU A 75 -28.46 -8.07 -16.84
N ALA A 76 -28.79 -8.52 -15.63
CA ALA A 76 -29.94 -8.03 -14.89
C ALA A 76 -29.80 -6.53 -14.60
N TYR A 77 -28.62 -6.04 -14.23
CA TYR A 77 -28.35 -4.61 -14.02
C TYR A 77 -28.45 -3.82 -15.34
N LYS A 78 -27.91 -4.31 -16.45
CA LYS A 78 -28.06 -3.69 -17.77
C LYS A 78 -29.52 -3.67 -18.22
N SER A 79 -30.29 -4.73 -17.96
CA SER A 79 -31.72 -4.83 -18.26
C SER A 79 -32.56 -3.91 -17.34
N LEU A 80 -32.17 -3.75 -16.08
CA LEU A 80 -32.78 -2.83 -15.12
C LEU A 80 -32.48 -1.37 -15.50
N VAL A 81 -31.24 -1.06 -15.89
CA VAL A 81 -30.82 0.26 -16.37
C VAL A 81 -31.45 0.58 -17.73
N ALA A 82 -31.62 -0.40 -18.62
CA ALA A 82 -32.36 -0.25 -19.86
C ALA A 82 -33.86 -0.04 -19.60
N SER A 83 -34.43 -0.73 -18.60
CA SER A 83 -35.80 -0.53 -18.14
C SER A 83 -36.01 0.83 -17.44
N LEU A 84 -34.98 1.37 -16.78
CA LEU A 84 -34.98 2.71 -16.20
C LEU A 84 -34.78 3.80 -17.25
N LYS A 85 -33.93 3.57 -18.27
CA LYS A 85 -33.76 4.47 -19.42
C LYS A 85 -35.01 4.50 -20.30
N SER A 86 -35.70 3.37 -20.49
CA SER A 86 -36.98 3.33 -21.20
C SER A 86 -38.12 3.95 -20.38
N LYS A 87 -38.05 3.90 -19.03
CA LYS A 87 -38.99 4.62 -18.13
C LYS A 87 -38.64 6.08 -17.89
N SER A 88 -37.44 6.54 -18.25
CA SER A 88 -37.03 7.95 -18.19
C SER A 88 -37.51 8.76 -19.42
N GLY A 89 -38.13 8.09 -20.40
CA GLY A 89 -38.85 8.72 -21.51
C GLY A 89 -40.36 8.59 -21.30
N SER A 90 -40.96 9.62 -20.70
CA SER A 90 -42.41 9.80 -20.56
C SER A 90 -43.19 8.63 -19.94
N SER A 91 -43.14 8.49 -18.62
CA SER A 91 -44.34 8.14 -17.86
C SER A 91 -45.28 9.35 -17.83
N LYS A 92 -45.78 9.75 -19.00
CA LYS A 92 -47.07 10.44 -19.07
C LYS A 92 -48.06 9.42 -18.51
N LEU A 93 -48.50 9.66 -17.28
CA LEU A 93 -49.71 9.06 -16.72
C LEU A 93 -50.75 9.03 -17.85
N ASN A 94 -51.20 7.82 -18.23
CA ASN A 94 -52.25 7.68 -19.22
C ASN A 94 -53.54 8.27 -18.59
N LEU A 95 -53.79 9.54 -18.90
CA LEU A 95 -54.92 10.36 -18.44
C LEU A 95 -55.94 10.51 -19.57
N GLU A 96 -56.16 9.44 -20.35
CA GLU A 96 -57.19 9.48 -21.38
C GLU A 96 -58.56 9.62 -20.70
N GLY A 97 -59.17 10.80 -20.88
CA GLY A 97 -60.44 11.19 -20.27
C GLY A 97 -60.37 11.99 -18.96
N ARG A 98 -59.19 12.36 -18.43
CA ARG A 98 -59.08 13.19 -17.21
C ARG A 98 -58.17 14.40 -17.40
N ARG A 99 -58.75 15.60 -17.29
CA ARG A 99 -58.03 16.88 -17.32
C ARG A 99 -57.38 17.15 -15.97
N LEU A 100 -56.08 17.47 -15.96
CA LEU A 100 -55.40 18.04 -14.79
C LEU A 100 -56.00 19.42 -14.51
N VAL A 101 -56.65 19.55 -13.36
CA VAL A 101 -57.19 20.82 -12.87
C VAL A 101 -56.02 21.66 -12.38
N SER A 102 -55.84 22.86 -12.92
CA SER A 102 -54.80 23.77 -12.42
C SER A 102 -55.07 24.17 -10.97
N GLU A 103 -54.06 24.51 -10.16
CA GLU A 103 -54.27 24.97 -8.78
C GLU A 103 -55.29 26.12 -8.69
N LYS A 104 -55.33 26.97 -9.72
CA LYS A 104 -56.27 28.07 -9.85
C LYS A 104 -57.71 27.60 -10.12
N GLU A 105 -57.91 26.62 -10.98
CA GLU A 105 -59.23 26.02 -11.24
C GLU A 105 -59.71 25.17 -10.07
N TRP A 106 -58.80 24.53 -9.34
CA TRP A 106 -59.10 23.77 -8.13
C TRP A 106 -59.53 24.69 -7.00
N ALA A 107 -58.85 25.83 -6.83
CA ALA A 107 -59.24 26.86 -5.87
C ALA A 107 -60.62 27.45 -6.19
N LEU A 108 -60.90 27.76 -7.46
CA LEU A 108 -62.21 28.24 -7.90
C LEU A 108 -63.32 27.20 -7.68
N LEU A 109 -63.07 25.93 -7.97
CA LEU A 109 -64.02 24.84 -7.71
C LEU A 109 -64.27 24.67 -6.20
N GLN A 110 -63.23 24.73 -5.37
CA GLN A 110 -63.38 24.70 -3.91
C GLN A 110 -64.18 25.88 -3.38
N GLU A 111 -63.97 27.08 -3.94
CA GLU A 111 -64.70 28.29 -3.58
C GLU A 111 -66.18 28.21 -3.99
N GLU A 112 -66.47 27.69 -5.18
CA GLU A 112 -67.83 27.47 -5.67
C GLU A 112 -68.57 26.34 -4.91
N MET A 113 -67.86 25.28 -4.53
CA MET A 113 -68.38 24.25 -3.62
C MET A 113 -68.64 24.80 -2.21
N ARG A 114 -67.78 25.70 -1.70
CA ARG A 114 -67.96 26.36 -0.39
C ARG A 114 -69.16 27.30 -0.41
N ALA A 115 -69.31 28.11 -1.46
CA ALA A 115 -70.47 28.98 -1.68
C ALA A 115 -71.79 28.17 -1.84
N SER A 116 -71.74 27.01 -2.50
CA SER A 116 -72.89 26.11 -2.63
C SER A 116 -73.25 25.43 -1.30
N ARG A 117 -72.25 25.06 -0.48
CA ARG A 117 -72.41 24.49 0.87
C ARG A 117 -73.02 25.50 1.86
N GLU A 118 -72.67 26.77 1.77
CA GLU A 118 -73.30 27.86 2.53
C GLU A 118 -74.77 28.07 2.16
N LYS A 119 -75.14 27.90 0.87
CA LYS A 119 -76.53 27.99 0.41
C LYS A 119 -77.40 26.79 0.81
N LEU A 120 -76.82 25.62 1.06
CA LEU A 120 -77.54 24.35 1.32
C LEU A 120 -77.66 23.96 2.81
N GLY A 121 -77.09 24.72 3.74
CA GLY A 121 -77.40 24.68 5.18
C GLY A 121 -77.12 23.38 5.97
N ARG A 122 -76.76 22.27 5.31
CA ARG A 122 -76.35 21.01 5.97
C ARG A 122 -75.13 20.39 5.27
N PRO A 123 -74.05 20.08 6.01
CA PRO A 123 -72.89 19.40 5.43
C PRO A 123 -73.24 17.94 5.10
N CYS A 124 -72.92 17.51 3.87
CA CYS A 124 -73.09 16.12 3.43
C CYS A 124 -72.08 15.21 4.12
N SER A 125 -72.56 14.25 4.93
CA SER A 125 -71.72 13.31 5.70
C SER A 125 -70.83 12.44 4.82
N MET A 126 -71.30 12.08 3.62
CA MET A 126 -70.50 11.33 2.63
C MET A 126 -69.33 12.18 2.10
N CYS A 127 -69.55 13.48 1.84
CA CYS A 127 -68.49 14.36 1.39
C CYS A 127 -67.41 14.55 2.48
N THR A 128 -67.81 14.65 3.74
CA THR A 128 -66.85 14.73 4.87
C THR A 128 -66.05 13.45 5.03
N ASN A 129 -66.65 12.27 4.81
CA ASN A 129 -65.92 11.00 4.84
C ASN A 129 -64.91 10.90 3.68
N TYR A 130 -65.32 11.24 2.45
CA TYR A 130 -64.40 11.25 1.31
C TYR A 130 -63.30 12.32 1.45
N GLU A 131 -63.58 13.46 2.08
CA GLU A 131 -62.58 14.48 2.41
C GLU A 131 -61.55 13.96 3.43
N ALA A 132 -62.00 13.24 4.47
CA ALA A 132 -61.10 12.58 5.42
C ALA A 132 -60.25 11.49 4.76
N GLN A 133 -60.84 10.63 3.92
CA GLN A 133 -60.11 9.62 3.15
C GLN A 133 -59.09 10.25 2.20
N LEU A 134 -59.44 11.36 1.54
CA LEU A 134 -58.52 12.09 0.66
C LEU A 134 -57.35 12.67 1.45
N GLN A 135 -57.59 13.23 2.64
CA GLN A 135 -56.54 13.73 3.53
C GLN A 135 -55.60 12.61 3.98
N THR A 136 -56.12 11.43 4.33
CA THR A 136 -55.31 10.25 4.67
C THR A 136 -54.40 9.86 3.51
N VAL A 137 -54.95 9.72 2.29
CA VAL A 137 -54.17 9.38 1.10
C VAL A 137 -53.15 10.47 0.75
N GLN A 138 -53.47 11.75 0.96
CA GLN A 138 -52.53 12.86 0.75
C GLN A 138 -51.36 12.83 1.74
N GLU A 139 -51.60 12.49 3.01
CA GLU A 139 -50.53 12.36 4.00
C GLU A 139 -49.67 11.11 3.76
N GLU A 140 -50.28 9.98 3.34
CA GLU A 140 -49.56 8.79 2.88
C GLU A 140 -48.72 9.09 1.63
N LEU A 141 -49.22 9.88 0.68
CA LEU A 141 -48.46 10.30 -0.50
C LEU A 141 -47.29 11.20 -0.10
N LYS A 142 -47.48 12.10 0.86
CA LYS A 142 -46.44 13.00 1.34
C LYS A 142 -45.33 12.22 2.07
N THR A 143 -45.69 11.32 2.96
CA THR A 143 -44.73 10.46 3.69
C THR A 143 -43.93 9.59 2.72
N THR A 144 -44.59 8.85 1.83
CA THR A 144 -43.92 8.04 0.80
C THR A 144 -43.02 8.88 -0.12
N THR A 145 -43.43 10.10 -0.50
CA THR A 145 -42.59 11.03 -1.29
C THR A 145 -41.34 11.45 -0.52
N THR A 146 -41.43 11.71 0.78
CA THR A 146 -40.26 12.05 1.60
C THR A 146 -39.29 10.88 1.76
N GLU A 147 -39.82 9.66 1.92
CA GLU A 147 -39.02 8.44 1.96
C GLU A 147 -38.32 8.18 0.62
N LEU A 148 -39.03 8.36 -0.50
CA LEU A 148 -38.46 8.22 -1.84
C LEU A 148 -37.29 9.19 -2.04
N LYS A 149 -37.46 10.47 -1.68
CA LYS A 149 -36.37 11.46 -1.71
C LYS A 149 -35.19 11.13 -0.79
N ARG A 150 -35.43 10.40 0.31
CA ARG A 150 -34.36 9.93 1.20
C ARG A 150 -33.60 8.78 0.54
N MET A 151 -34.32 7.82 -0.04
CA MET A 151 -33.74 6.68 -0.75
C MET A 151 -32.94 7.13 -1.98
N GLU A 152 -33.44 8.10 -2.75
CA GLU A 152 -32.72 8.68 -3.90
C GLU A 152 -31.40 9.32 -3.48
N ARG A 153 -31.39 10.06 -2.36
CA ARG A 153 -30.15 10.64 -1.81
C ARG A 153 -29.16 9.56 -1.38
N SER A 154 -29.64 8.53 -0.69
CA SER A 154 -28.82 7.39 -0.27
C SER A 154 -28.26 6.61 -1.47
N LEU A 155 -29.07 6.41 -2.51
CA LEU A 155 -28.62 5.75 -3.74
C LEU A 155 -27.54 6.59 -4.44
N GLY A 156 -27.71 7.92 -4.47
CA GLY A 156 -26.71 8.83 -5.03
C GLY A 156 -25.39 8.79 -4.28
N THR A 157 -25.41 8.72 -2.95
CA THR A 157 -24.18 8.57 -2.14
C THR A 157 -23.52 7.22 -2.40
N GLU A 158 -24.28 6.13 -2.39
CA GLU A 158 -23.74 4.78 -2.67
C GLU A 158 -23.14 4.69 -4.08
N GLN A 159 -23.81 5.24 -5.09
CA GLN A 159 -23.27 5.30 -6.46
C GLN A 159 -21.96 6.08 -6.53
N GLN A 160 -21.81 7.17 -5.78
CA GLN A 160 -20.57 7.92 -5.74
C GLN A 160 -19.46 7.16 -5.03
N THR A 161 -19.76 6.49 -3.91
CA THR A 161 -18.77 5.64 -3.21
C THR A 161 -18.30 4.49 -4.09
N ASN A 162 -19.21 3.84 -4.82
CA ASN A 162 -18.87 2.76 -5.74
C ASN A 162 -17.97 3.24 -6.89
N LYS A 163 -18.25 4.42 -7.48
CA LYS A 163 -17.35 5.04 -8.46
C LYS A 163 -15.95 5.29 -7.89
N ASN A 164 -15.86 5.77 -6.65
CA ASN A 164 -14.57 6.00 -6.00
C ASN A 164 -13.82 4.68 -5.74
N LEU A 165 -14.52 3.63 -5.32
CA LEU A 165 -13.95 2.29 -5.12
C LEU A 165 -13.44 1.69 -6.43
N LEU A 166 -14.21 1.78 -7.52
CA LEU A 166 -13.78 1.31 -8.85
C LEU A 166 -12.52 2.05 -9.33
N LYS A 167 -12.45 3.37 -9.09
CA LYS A 167 -11.24 4.14 -9.41
C LYS A 167 -10.05 3.67 -8.58
N TYR A 168 -10.24 3.52 -7.27
CA TYR A 168 -9.18 3.03 -6.38
C TYR A 168 -8.71 1.63 -6.75
N GLN A 169 -9.63 0.75 -7.15
CA GLN A 169 -9.30 -0.58 -7.65
C GLN A 169 -8.44 -0.50 -8.93
N ALA A 170 -8.83 0.33 -9.90
CA ALA A 170 -8.04 0.53 -11.12
C ALA A 170 -6.63 1.07 -10.82
N ASP A 171 -6.53 2.07 -9.93
CA ASP A 171 -5.24 2.63 -9.51
C ASP A 171 -4.35 1.57 -8.83
N LEU A 172 -4.93 0.67 -8.04
CA LEU A 172 -4.21 -0.45 -7.42
C LEU A 172 -3.77 -1.50 -8.44
N GLU A 173 -4.63 -1.84 -9.41
CA GLU A 173 -4.31 -2.79 -10.47
C GLU A 173 -3.15 -2.27 -11.34
N ASP A 174 -3.15 -0.99 -11.69
CA ASP A 174 -2.05 -0.36 -12.41
C ASP A 174 -0.76 -0.33 -11.58
N ALA A 175 -0.85 -0.01 -10.29
CA ALA A 175 0.31 -0.03 -9.40
C ALA A 175 0.92 -1.44 -9.27
N LEU A 176 0.08 -2.47 -9.12
CA LEU A 176 0.53 -3.87 -9.06
C LEU A 176 1.14 -4.32 -10.38
N LYS A 177 0.56 -3.93 -11.51
CA LYS A 177 1.10 -4.23 -12.84
C LYS A 177 2.48 -3.61 -13.03
N ASN A 178 2.65 -2.33 -12.70
CA ASN A 178 3.92 -1.65 -12.80
C ASN A 178 4.98 -2.29 -11.88
N ALA A 179 4.61 -2.65 -10.66
CA ALA A 179 5.51 -3.34 -9.74
C ALA A 179 5.91 -4.73 -10.24
N ALA A 180 4.99 -5.47 -10.87
CA ALA A 180 5.29 -6.77 -11.48
C ALA A 180 6.22 -6.64 -12.69
N GLU A 181 6.04 -5.63 -13.54
CA GLU A 181 6.90 -5.36 -14.69
C GLU A 181 8.32 -4.94 -14.27
N ASP A 182 8.45 -4.12 -13.23
CA ASP A 182 9.75 -3.75 -12.66
C ASP A 182 10.46 -4.96 -12.03
N ALA A 183 9.74 -5.76 -11.23
CA ALA A 183 10.28 -6.99 -10.66
C ALA A 183 10.73 -7.97 -11.75
N GLN A 184 9.94 -8.15 -12.81
CA GLN A 184 10.30 -9.00 -13.94
C GLN A 184 11.56 -8.51 -14.65
N SER A 185 11.71 -7.20 -14.82
CA SER A 185 12.88 -6.57 -15.43
C SER A 185 14.14 -6.79 -14.59
N GLN A 186 14.03 -6.62 -13.27
CA GLN A 186 15.13 -6.86 -12.33
C GLN A 186 15.54 -8.33 -12.29
N ILE A 187 14.57 -9.26 -12.24
CA ILE A 187 14.83 -10.70 -12.29
C ILE A 187 15.56 -11.07 -13.58
N THR A 188 15.11 -10.55 -14.72
CA THR A 188 15.74 -10.84 -16.02
C THR A 188 17.18 -10.32 -16.06
N HIS A 189 17.42 -9.11 -15.56
CA HIS A 189 18.77 -8.53 -15.47
C HIS A 189 19.71 -9.35 -14.58
N LEU A 190 19.24 -9.75 -13.39
CA LEU A 190 20.02 -10.59 -12.47
C LEU A 190 20.28 -11.97 -13.03
N THR A 191 19.30 -12.55 -13.74
CA THR A 191 19.46 -13.86 -14.40
C THR A 191 20.53 -13.80 -15.48
N ASN A 192 20.53 -12.76 -16.32
CA ASN A 192 21.55 -12.59 -17.35
C ASN A 192 22.94 -12.43 -16.75
N LYS A 193 23.09 -11.63 -15.68
CA LYS A 193 24.36 -11.51 -14.96
C LYS A 193 24.84 -12.84 -14.37
N LEU A 194 23.92 -13.64 -13.82
CA LEU A 194 24.25 -14.97 -13.32
C LEU A 194 24.78 -15.88 -14.43
N LEU A 195 24.12 -15.89 -15.59
CA LEU A 195 24.56 -16.66 -16.75
C LEU A 195 25.95 -16.21 -17.26
N ASP A 196 26.19 -14.90 -17.29
CA ASP A 196 27.51 -14.36 -17.67
C ASP A 196 28.60 -14.78 -16.67
N CYS A 197 28.31 -14.72 -15.37
CA CYS A 197 29.23 -15.19 -14.32
C CYS A 197 29.50 -16.70 -14.42
N GLU A 198 28.47 -17.52 -14.64
CA GLU A 198 28.62 -18.97 -14.83
C GLU A 198 29.49 -19.29 -16.04
N LYS A 199 29.28 -18.57 -17.15
CA LYS A 199 30.12 -18.70 -18.34
C LYS A 199 31.58 -18.32 -18.04
N TYR A 200 31.80 -17.20 -17.34
CA TYR A 200 33.14 -16.76 -16.97
C TYR A 200 33.88 -17.78 -16.10
N ILE A 201 33.20 -18.38 -15.13
CA ILE A 201 33.76 -19.42 -14.26
C ILE A 201 34.11 -20.66 -15.08
N LYS A 202 33.25 -21.07 -16.03
CA LYS A 202 33.52 -22.19 -16.91
C LYS A 202 34.74 -21.94 -17.79
N ASP A 203 34.77 -20.80 -18.48
CA ASP A 203 35.89 -20.42 -19.37
C ASP A 203 37.21 -20.35 -18.58
N PHE A 204 37.19 -19.80 -17.35
CA PHE A 204 38.35 -19.77 -16.48
C PHE A 204 38.81 -21.17 -16.07
N LYS A 205 37.88 -22.08 -15.74
CA LYS A 205 38.21 -23.46 -15.38
C LYS A 205 38.82 -24.23 -16.55
N ASP A 206 38.28 -24.06 -17.75
CA ASP A 206 38.78 -24.68 -18.98
C ASP A 206 40.19 -24.15 -19.32
N GLN A 207 40.41 -22.83 -19.15
CA GLN A 207 41.73 -22.22 -19.31
C GLN A 207 42.73 -22.78 -18.29
N MET A 208 42.36 -22.85 -17.01
CA MET A 208 43.23 -23.38 -15.96
C MET A 208 43.61 -24.85 -16.22
N SER A 209 42.66 -25.68 -16.65
CA SER A 209 42.92 -27.08 -17.01
C SER A 209 43.88 -27.19 -18.20
N THR A 210 43.73 -26.32 -19.20
CA THR A 210 44.61 -26.29 -20.37
C THR A 210 46.03 -25.88 -19.99
N THR A 211 46.18 -24.83 -19.18
CA THR A 211 47.50 -24.37 -18.70
C THR A 211 48.16 -25.41 -17.82
N HIS A 212 47.40 -26.12 -16.98
CA HIS A 212 47.94 -27.22 -16.16
C HIS A 212 48.50 -28.35 -17.04
N LEU A 213 47.75 -28.77 -18.06
CA LEU A 213 48.21 -29.80 -19.02
C LEU A 213 49.48 -29.36 -19.77
N GLN A 214 49.53 -28.10 -20.22
CA GLN A 214 50.71 -27.54 -20.89
C GLN A 214 51.93 -27.53 -19.97
N LEU A 215 51.75 -27.12 -18.71
CA LEU A 215 52.85 -27.08 -17.74
C LEU A 215 53.35 -28.50 -17.44
N GLN A 216 52.45 -29.47 -17.31
CA GLN A 216 52.80 -30.87 -17.09
C GLN A 216 53.61 -31.45 -18.26
N ASP A 217 53.22 -31.14 -19.50
CA ASP A 217 53.95 -31.55 -20.70
C ASP A 217 55.34 -30.90 -20.79
N HIS A 218 55.43 -29.63 -20.43
CA HIS A 218 56.71 -28.91 -20.38
C HIS A 218 57.65 -29.49 -19.32
N CYS A 219 57.14 -29.79 -18.13
CA CYS A 219 57.90 -30.46 -17.08
C CYS A 219 58.40 -31.83 -17.52
N LYS A 220 57.57 -32.60 -18.23
CA LYS A 220 57.96 -33.91 -18.76
C LYS A 220 59.09 -33.78 -19.78
N THR A 221 58.95 -32.86 -20.73
CA THR A 221 59.99 -32.59 -21.75
C THR A 221 61.32 -32.19 -21.12
N LEU A 222 61.29 -31.36 -20.07
CA LEU A 222 62.48 -30.95 -19.34
C LEU A 222 63.14 -32.13 -18.60
N ILE A 223 62.34 -33.03 -18.01
CA ILE A 223 62.86 -34.24 -17.36
C ILE A 223 63.55 -35.13 -18.39
N ASP A 224 62.90 -35.41 -19.51
CA ASP A 224 63.44 -36.25 -20.58
C ASP A 224 64.76 -35.67 -21.13
N SER A 225 64.80 -34.35 -21.37
CA SER A 225 66.01 -33.64 -21.81
C SER A 225 67.14 -33.71 -20.78
N ARG A 226 66.83 -33.55 -19.49
CA ARG A 226 67.83 -33.66 -18.40
C ARG A 226 68.44 -35.05 -18.37
N GLU A 227 67.64 -36.09 -18.55
CA GLU A 227 68.10 -37.48 -18.56
C GLU A 227 68.95 -37.82 -19.79
N GLU A 228 68.63 -37.25 -20.95
CA GLU A 228 69.45 -37.32 -22.17
C GLU A 228 70.85 -36.74 -21.93
N VAL A 229 70.92 -35.49 -21.44
CA VAL A 229 72.19 -34.80 -21.17
C VAL A 229 73.01 -35.54 -20.11
N GLN A 230 72.37 -36.08 -19.07
CA GLN A 230 73.06 -36.86 -18.05
C GLN A 230 73.69 -38.14 -18.62
N ARG A 231 73.01 -38.82 -19.55
CA ARG A 231 73.55 -39.99 -20.24
C ARG A 231 74.78 -39.63 -21.08
N GLU A 232 74.72 -38.53 -21.85
CA GLU A 232 75.86 -38.07 -22.64
C GLU A 232 77.06 -37.68 -21.78
N LEU A 233 76.83 -36.94 -20.69
CA LEU A 233 77.90 -36.54 -19.77
C LEU A 233 78.65 -37.76 -19.21
N THR A 234 77.89 -38.78 -18.81
CA THR A 234 78.44 -40.03 -18.26
C THR A 234 79.27 -40.78 -19.31
N LYS A 235 78.81 -40.79 -20.57
CA LYS A 235 79.53 -41.40 -21.70
C LYS A 235 80.85 -40.67 -21.97
N LEU A 236 80.82 -39.35 -22.08
CA LEU A 236 82.01 -38.53 -22.34
C LEU A 236 83.04 -38.63 -21.21
N GLN A 237 82.61 -38.71 -19.95
CA GLN A 237 83.51 -38.98 -18.83
C GLN A 237 84.25 -40.31 -18.99
N GLY A 238 83.55 -41.39 -19.35
CA GLY A 238 84.18 -42.70 -19.58
C GLY A 238 85.16 -42.71 -20.75
N GLU A 239 84.84 -42.00 -21.84
CA GLU A 239 85.74 -41.86 -22.98
C GLU A 239 87.02 -41.08 -22.62
N ASN A 240 86.89 -39.99 -21.86
CA ASN A 240 88.01 -39.17 -21.43
C ASN A 240 88.96 -39.95 -20.52
N ASP A 241 88.42 -40.69 -19.54
CA ASP A 241 89.21 -41.54 -18.66
C ASP A 241 89.99 -42.60 -19.46
N SER A 242 89.36 -43.21 -20.48
CA SER A 242 90.04 -44.18 -21.33
C SER A 242 91.16 -43.57 -22.19
N LEU A 243 91.00 -42.34 -22.66
CA LEU A 243 92.00 -41.66 -23.49
C LEU A 243 93.23 -41.27 -22.65
N VAL A 244 93.01 -40.74 -21.44
CA VAL A 244 94.08 -40.40 -20.49
C VAL A 244 94.95 -41.63 -20.19
N ASP A 245 94.32 -42.77 -19.94
CA ASP A 245 95.00 -44.03 -19.64
C ASP A 245 95.87 -44.54 -20.80
N LYS A 246 95.38 -44.42 -22.04
CA LYS A 246 96.13 -44.80 -23.25
C LYS A 246 97.28 -43.85 -23.54
N TYR A 247 97.08 -42.54 -23.34
CA TYR A 247 98.10 -41.52 -23.57
C TYR A 247 99.28 -41.71 -22.62
N SER A 248 99.00 -42.00 -21.34
CA SER A 248 100.03 -42.26 -20.34
C SER A 248 100.90 -43.47 -20.68
N LYS A 249 100.30 -44.60 -21.11
CA LYS A 249 101.03 -45.83 -21.48
C LYS A 249 101.93 -45.63 -22.71
N THR A 250 101.44 -44.89 -23.69
CA THR A 250 102.18 -44.64 -24.93
C THR A 250 103.35 -43.67 -24.69
N ALA A 251 103.17 -42.68 -23.81
CA ALA A 251 104.24 -41.76 -23.41
C ALA A 251 105.38 -42.47 -22.65
N GLU A 252 105.06 -43.40 -21.74
CA GLU A 252 106.05 -44.21 -21.02
C GLU A 252 106.87 -45.12 -21.94
N GLN A 253 106.26 -45.65 -23.01
CA GLN A 253 106.97 -46.49 -23.97
C GLN A 253 108.00 -45.69 -24.78
N LEU A 254 107.61 -44.50 -25.26
CA LEU A 254 108.49 -43.64 -26.06
C LEU A 254 109.66 -43.05 -25.26
N GLN A 255 109.51 -42.87 -23.95
CA GLN A 255 110.57 -42.32 -23.09
C GLN A 255 111.67 -43.34 -22.76
N ASN A 256 111.39 -44.64 -22.88
CA ASN A 256 112.30 -45.73 -22.50
C ASN A 256 113.03 -46.38 -23.70
N GLU A 257 112.90 -45.84 -24.91
CA GLU A 257 113.63 -46.34 -26.08
C GLU A 257 115.06 -45.76 -26.18
N ASP A 258 116.06 -46.65 -26.24
CA ASP A 258 117.47 -46.28 -26.44
C ASP A 258 117.78 -46.01 -27.92
N ILE A 259 118.42 -44.87 -28.21
CA ILE A 259 118.82 -44.46 -29.57
C ILE A 259 120.13 -45.15 -29.94
N ASN A 260 120.06 -46.20 -30.77
CA ASN A 260 121.22 -46.94 -31.29
C ASN A 260 121.48 -46.60 -32.77
N LEU A 261 122.67 -46.07 -33.11
CA LEU A 261 123.03 -45.68 -34.47
C LEU A 261 123.90 -46.77 -35.14
N PRO A 262 123.57 -47.27 -36.35
CA PRO A 262 124.25 -48.42 -36.94
C PRO A 262 125.70 -48.12 -37.40
N ASN A 263 126.58 -49.13 -37.31
CA ASN A 263 128.02 -48.98 -37.54
C ASN A 263 128.55 -49.61 -38.85
N ASN A 264 127.68 -50.15 -39.71
CA ASN A 264 128.07 -50.77 -40.98
C ASN A 264 127.11 -50.46 -42.16
N LEU A 265 127.61 -50.61 -43.39
CA LEU A 265 126.90 -50.21 -44.62
C LEU A 265 125.63 -51.02 -44.88
N GLU A 266 125.62 -52.31 -44.52
CA GLU A 266 124.47 -53.22 -44.69
C GLU A 266 123.35 -52.90 -43.69
N GLU A 267 123.67 -52.67 -42.41
CA GLU A 267 122.70 -52.20 -41.40
C GLU A 267 122.18 -50.80 -41.74
N MET A 268 123.00 -49.93 -42.33
CA MET A 268 122.55 -48.62 -42.81
C MET A 268 121.59 -48.74 -44.01
N GLN A 269 121.82 -49.67 -44.94
CA GLN A 269 120.88 -49.97 -46.03
C GLN A 269 119.57 -50.58 -45.51
N LEU A 270 119.65 -51.46 -44.52
CA LEU A 270 118.47 -52.03 -43.85
C LEU A 270 117.67 -50.96 -43.10
N LEU A 271 118.35 -50.05 -42.39
CA LEU A 271 117.72 -48.92 -41.72
C LEU A 271 117.09 -47.95 -42.72
N LEU A 272 117.73 -47.71 -43.87
CA LEU A 272 117.14 -46.90 -44.96
C LEU A 272 115.93 -47.57 -45.61
N LEU A 273 115.93 -48.89 -45.77
CA LEU A 273 114.76 -49.66 -46.22
C LEU A 273 113.63 -49.57 -45.19
N LYS A 274 113.95 -49.72 -43.90
CA LYS A 274 113.01 -49.59 -42.78
C LYS A 274 112.42 -48.17 -42.72
N TYR A 275 113.25 -47.13 -42.84
CA TYR A 275 112.77 -45.75 -42.94
C TYR A 275 111.95 -45.49 -44.20
N ARG A 276 112.28 -46.11 -45.35
CA ARG A 276 111.43 -46.01 -46.54
C ARG A 276 110.07 -46.67 -46.33
N GLU A 277 110.04 -47.83 -45.68
CA GLU A 277 108.80 -48.53 -45.31
C GLU A 277 107.98 -47.73 -44.29
N GLU A 278 108.62 -47.12 -43.30
CA GLU A 278 108.00 -46.19 -42.34
C GLU A 278 107.48 -44.93 -43.04
N ILE A 279 108.23 -44.36 -44.00
CA ILE A 279 107.77 -43.21 -44.80
C ILE A 279 106.57 -43.59 -45.67
N ILE A 280 106.58 -44.77 -46.30
CA ILE A 280 105.44 -45.27 -47.07
C ILE A 280 104.23 -45.46 -46.15
N SER A 281 104.42 -46.09 -44.99
CA SER A 281 103.37 -46.31 -44.00
C SER A 281 102.81 -44.99 -43.47
N ALA A 282 103.67 -44.01 -43.16
CA ALA A 282 103.28 -42.66 -42.76
C ALA A 282 102.53 -41.93 -43.87
N LYS A 283 102.90 -42.14 -45.14
CA LYS A 283 102.22 -41.53 -46.28
C LYS A 283 100.82 -42.12 -46.51
N VAL A 284 100.67 -43.44 -46.39
CA VAL A 284 99.36 -44.11 -46.43
C VAL A 284 98.50 -43.70 -45.24
N ALA A 285 99.07 -43.62 -44.04
CA ALA A 285 98.38 -43.12 -42.86
C ALA A 285 97.93 -41.66 -43.04
N LYS A 286 98.76 -40.81 -43.65
CA LYS A 286 98.40 -39.43 -44.01
C LYS A 286 97.24 -39.39 -45.00
N GLU A 287 97.25 -40.21 -46.05
CA GLU A 287 96.16 -40.24 -47.03
C GLU A 287 94.85 -40.70 -46.38
N HIS A 288 94.90 -41.72 -45.52
CA HIS A 288 93.74 -42.16 -44.77
C HIS A 288 93.21 -41.06 -43.82
N THR A 289 94.08 -40.40 -43.05
CA THR A 289 93.65 -39.30 -42.17
C THR A 289 93.05 -38.14 -42.96
N GLU A 290 93.64 -37.78 -44.10
CA GLU A 290 93.10 -36.75 -45.00
C GLU A 290 91.70 -37.10 -45.52
N GLU A 291 91.44 -38.38 -45.81
CA GLU A 291 90.12 -38.85 -46.25
C GLU A 291 89.09 -38.85 -45.12
N THR A 292 89.46 -39.29 -43.90
CA THR A 292 88.60 -39.13 -42.71
C THR A 292 88.28 -37.66 -42.42
N LEU A 293 89.28 -36.76 -42.46
CA LEU A 293 89.07 -35.33 -42.24
C LEU A 293 88.14 -34.73 -43.31
N LYS A 294 88.23 -35.16 -44.58
CA LYS A 294 87.28 -34.76 -45.61
C LYS A 294 85.86 -35.20 -45.30
N SER A 295 85.68 -36.44 -44.83
CA SER A 295 84.36 -36.95 -44.43
C SER A 295 83.79 -36.19 -43.23
N GLU A 296 84.63 -35.85 -42.26
CA GLU A 296 84.26 -35.08 -41.06
C GLU A 296 83.90 -33.63 -41.40
N ILE A 297 84.63 -32.98 -42.31
CA ILE A 297 84.28 -31.66 -42.83
C ILE A 297 82.89 -31.67 -43.48
N VAL A 298 82.57 -32.71 -44.27
CA VAL A 298 81.25 -32.82 -44.92
C VAL A 298 80.14 -33.04 -43.88
N PHE A 299 80.40 -33.86 -42.85
CA PHE A 299 79.48 -34.08 -41.75
C PHE A 299 79.22 -32.80 -40.96
N LEU A 300 80.28 -32.12 -40.50
CA LEU A 300 80.20 -30.85 -39.78
C LEU A 300 79.48 -29.78 -40.60
N LYS A 301 79.72 -29.74 -41.92
CA LYS A 301 79.01 -28.81 -42.80
C LYS A 301 77.51 -29.11 -42.87
N SER A 302 77.11 -30.38 -42.91
CA SER A 302 75.70 -30.76 -42.86
C SER A 302 75.07 -30.44 -41.50
N GLN A 303 75.80 -30.67 -40.41
CA GLN A 303 75.34 -30.32 -39.06
C GLN A 303 75.12 -28.81 -38.91
N VAL A 304 76.10 -27.98 -39.31
CA VAL A 304 75.97 -26.52 -39.29
C VAL A 304 74.79 -26.04 -40.14
N MET A 305 74.55 -26.65 -41.30
CA MET A 305 73.37 -26.33 -42.11
C MET A 305 72.05 -26.69 -41.42
N GLY A 306 72.00 -27.83 -40.71
CA GLY A 306 70.84 -28.23 -39.91
C GLY A 306 70.56 -27.26 -38.77
N GLU A 307 71.57 -26.94 -37.97
CA GLU A 307 71.48 -25.98 -36.86
C GLU A 307 71.07 -24.58 -37.36
N GLN A 308 71.58 -24.14 -38.51
CA GLN A 308 71.21 -22.86 -39.10
C GLN A 308 69.74 -22.82 -39.53
N GLN A 309 69.21 -23.94 -40.05
CA GLN A 309 67.80 -24.07 -40.42
C GLN A 309 66.91 -24.07 -39.17
N GLU A 310 67.27 -24.83 -38.14
CA GLU A 310 66.54 -24.84 -36.86
C GLU A 310 66.51 -23.46 -36.22
N LYS A 311 67.66 -22.77 -36.20
CA LYS A 311 67.75 -21.39 -35.73
C LYS A 311 66.79 -20.46 -36.49
N ALA A 312 66.75 -20.55 -37.82
CA ALA A 312 65.85 -19.74 -38.63
C ALA A 312 64.37 -20.00 -38.30
N THR A 313 63.99 -21.27 -38.11
CA THR A 313 62.62 -21.62 -37.71
C THR A 313 62.26 -21.11 -36.32
N LEU A 314 63.21 -21.12 -35.39
CA LEU A 314 63.03 -20.60 -34.04
C LEU A 314 62.87 -19.07 -34.05
N GLU A 315 63.70 -18.38 -34.83
CA GLU A 315 63.62 -16.92 -35.02
C GLU A 315 62.27 -16.49 -35.63
N GLU A 316 61.76 -17.24 -36.61
CA GLU A 316 60.43 -16.99 -37.19
C GLU A 316 59.31 -17.18 -36.16
N THR A 317 59.37 -18.27 -35.39
CA THR A 317 58.39 -18.56 -34.33
C THR A 317 58.37 -17.46 -33.27
N LEU A 318 59.57 -17.05 -32.79
CA LEU A 318 59.71 -15.97 -31.81
C LEU A 318 59.23 -14.62 -32.36
N MET A 319 59.48 -14.32 -33.64
CA MET A 319 58.94 -13.12 -34.28
C MET A 319 57.41 -13.13 -34.30
N GLN A 320 56.81 -14.28 -34.57
CA GLN A 320 55.36 -14.44 -34.58
C GLN A 320 54.78 -14.27 -33.16
N GLU A 321 55.42 -14.85 -32.14
CA GLU A 321 55.05 -14.64 -30.73
C GLU A 321 55.14 -13.17 -30.33
N ILE A 322 56.25 -12.49 -30.66
CA ILE A 322 56.41 -11.05 -30.40
C ILE A 322 55.28 -10.25 -31.05
N SER A 323 54.92 -10.56 -32.29
CA SER A 323 53.80 -9.90 -32.99
C SER A 323 52.46 -10.13 -32.27
N THR A 324 52.18 -11.35 -31.83
CA THR A 324 50.95 -11.66 -31.08
C THR A 324 50.90 -10.96 -29.72
N LEU A 325 52.03 -10.88 -29.01
CA LEU A 325 52.13 -10.17 -27.74
C LEU A 325 51.94 -8.67 -27.93
N GLN A 326 52.53 -8.08 -28.99
CA GLN A 326 52.32 -6.68 -29.34
C GLN A 326 50.85 -6.37 -29.64
N ALA A 327 50.14 -7.26 -30.34
CA ALA A 327 48.71 -7.11 -30.60
C ALA A 327 47.89 -7.15 -29.30
N LYS A 328 48.19 -8.08 -28.39
CA LYS A 328 47.53 -8.16 -27.07
C LYS A 328 47.77 -6.92 -26.21
N VAL A 329 48.98 -6.36 -26.23
CA VAL A 329 49.29 -5.12 -25.51
C VAL A 329 48.46 -3.95 -26.05
N ALA A 330 48.32 -3.84 -27.38
CA ALA A 330 47.50 -2.81 -28.00
C ALA A 330 46.01 -2.93 -27.59
N GLU A 331 45.49 -4.16 -27.53
CA GLU A 331 44.12 -4.45 -27.09
C GLU A 331 43.91 -4.07 -25.60
N MET A 332 44.87 -4.42 -24.73
CA MET A 332 44.85 -4.02 -23.32
C MET A 332 44.88 -2.49 -23.16
N ASP A 333 45.66 -1.78 -23.97
CA ASP A 333 45.70 -0.32 -23.96
C ASP A 333 44.37 0.31 -24.39
N THR A 334 43.66 -0.31 -25.35
CA THR A 334 42.31 0.14 -25.72
C THR A 334 41.31 -0.07 -24.59
N LEU A 335 41.30 -1.26 -23.98
CA LEU A 335 40.43 -1.58 -22.84
C LEU A 335 40.71 -0.67 -21.64
N LYS A 336 41.98 -0.35 -21.38
CA LYS A 336 42.35 0.59 -20.31
C LYS A 336 41.76 1.98 -20.55
N LYS A 337 41.84 2.50 -21.79
CA LYS A 337 41.26 3.81 -22.14
C LYS A 337 39.73 3.82 -22.06
N GLU A 338 39.07 2.70 -22.36
CA GLU A 338 37.62 2.55 -22.17
C GLU A 338 37.25 2.54 -20.68
N LEU A 339 38.00 1.80 -19.86
CA LEU A 339 37.80 1.76 -18.41
C LEU A 339 37.98 3.14 -17.76
N GLU A 340 39.00 3.90 -18.19
CA GLU A 340 39.22 5.28 -17.72
C GLU A 340 38.05 6.20 -18.12
N ARG A 341 37.52 6.08 -19.34
CA ARG A 341 36.33 6.82 -19.76
C ARG A 341 35.10 6.46 -18.92
N GLU A 342 34.86 5.17 -18.71
CA GLU A 342 33.72 4.71 -17.91
C GLU A 342 33.83 5.19 -16.46
N ALA A 343 35.04 5.21 -15.88
CA ALA A 343 35.29 5.75 -14.56
C ALA A 343 34.97 7.26 -14.47
N THR A 344 35.34 8.04 -15.48
CA THR A 344 35.00 9.48 -15.53
C THR A 344 33.50 9.71 -15.66
N LEU A 345 32.83 8.97 -16.54
CA LEU A 345 31.37 9.06 -16.73
C LEU A 345 30.64 8.69 -15.43
N ARG A 346 31.09 7.63 -14.76
CA ARG A 346 30.53 7.21 -13.46
C ARG A 346 30.67 8.31 -12.41
N ALA A 347 31.83 8.95 -12.30
CA ALA A 347 32.03 10.07 -11.38
C ALA A 347 31.07 11.24 -11.67
N GLU A 348 30.86 11.60 -12.94
CA GLU A 348 29.89 12.64 -13.33
C GLU A 348 28.44 12.26 -13.03
N THR A 349 28.07 10.99 -13.20
CA THR A 349 26.71 10.54 -12.85
C THR A 349 26.49 10.56 -11.34
N GLU A 350 27.52 10.23 -10.55
CA GLU A 350 27.43 10.24 -9.09
C GLU A 350 27.31 11.66 -8.53
N THR A 351 28.01 12.64 -9.12
CA THR A 351 27.83 14.06 -8.73
C THR A 351 26.42 14.56 -9.04
N LYS A 352 25.90 14.28 -10.24
CA LYS A 352 24.52 14.61 -10.62
C LYS A 352 23.50 13.95 -9.68
N LEU A 353 23.73 12.68 -9.32
CA LEU A 353 22.87 11.99 -8.36
C LEU A 353 22.86 12.71 -7.01
N ARG A 354 24.03 13.05 -6.45
CA ARG A 354 24.12 13.78 -5.18
C ARG A 354 23.41 15.14 -5.23
N GLU A 355 23.51 15.87 -6.34
CA GLU A 355 22.81 17.15 -6.54
C GLU A 355 21.29 16.98 -6.55
N THR A 356 20.78 15.97 -7.27
CA THR A 356 19.35 15.66 -7.33
C THR A 356 18.80 15.22 -5.97
N GLU A 357 19.54 14.39 -5.23
CA GLU A 357 19.16 13.99 -3.87
C GLU A 357 19.12 15.18 -2.90
N SER A 358 20.09 16.09 -2.99
CA SER A 358 20.12 17.31 -2.18
C SER A 358 18.89 18.19 -2.46
N SER A 359 18.54 18.33 -3.75
CA SER A 359 17.34 19.06 -4.18
C SER A 359 16.06 18.40 -3.68
N LEU A 360 15.96 17.07 -3.75
CA LEU A 360 14.84 16.30 -3.22
C LEU A 360 14.70 16.47 -1.71
N ARG A 361 15.80 16.36 -0.95
CA ARG A 361 15.82 16.60 0.51
C ARG A 361 15.32 18.00 0.86
N SER A 362 15.72 19.02 0.09
CA SER A 362 15.26 20.40 0.26
C SER A 362 13.74 20.53 0.01
N ILE A 363 13.22 19.92 -1.06
CA ILE A 363 11.79 19.92 -1.38
C ILE A 363 10.99 19.18 -0.31
N GLN A 364 11.45 18.01 0.14
CA GLN A 364 10.83 17.25 1.23
C GLN A 364 10.79 18.05 2.54
N GLY A 365 11.88 18.76 2.87
CA GLY A 365 11.92 19.65 4.02
C GLY A 365 10.87 20.77 3.95
N LYS A 366 10.76 21.44 2.80
CA LYS A 366 9.73 22.47 2.56
C LYS A 366 8.31 21.92 2.62
N SER A 367 8.08 20.75 2.02
CA SER A 367 6.78 20.07 2.06
C SER A 367 6.38 19.72 3.49
N LYS A 368 7.30 19.15 4.28
CA LYS A 368 7.07 18.83 5.70
C LYS A 368 6.73 20.09 6.51
N GLN A 369 7.45 21.18 6.32
CA GLN A 369 7.15 22.45 6.97
C GLN A 369 5.77 22.99 6.60
N LEU A 370 5.37 22.89 5.33
CA LEU A 370 4.05 23.30 4.88
C LEU A 370 2.94 22.44 5.50
N ILE A 371 3.14 21.13 5.54
CA ILE A 371 2.20 20.19 6.19
C ILE A 371 2.03 20.55 7.67
N THR A 372 3.12 20.78 8.41
CA THR A 372 3.05 21.18 9.82
C THR A 372 2.26 22.48 9.99
N LYS A 373 2.53 23.51 9.18
CA LYS A 373 1.78 24.78 9.22
C LYS A 373 0.30 24.60 8.90
N MET A 374 -0.04 23.73 7.96
CA MET A 374 -1.43 23.45 7.63
C MET A 374 -2.14 22.69 8.76
N GLN A 375 -1.46 21.74 9.40
CA GLN A 375 -1.99 21.02 10.56
C GLN A 375 -2.25 21.98 11.74
N GLU A 376 -1.32 22.87 12.04
CA GLU A 376 -1.49 23.90 13.09
C GLU A 376 -2.72 24.78 12.83
N ARG A 377 -2.94 25.18 11.56
CA ARG A 377 -4.14 25.95 11.17
C ARG A 377 -5.43 25.15 11.32
N ILE A 378 -5.41 23.86 11.02
CA ILE A 378 -6.58 22.98 11.21
C ILE A 378 -6.91 22.88 12.70
N ASP A 379 -5.91 22.63 13.55
CA ASP A 379 -6.09 22.52 14.99
C ASP A 379 -6.62 23.84 15.61
N GLU A 380 -6.16 24.99 15.13
CA GLU A 380 -6.66 26.30 15.54
C GLU A 380 -8.13 26.51 15.12
N MET A 381 -8.45 26.14 13.88
CA MET A 381 -9.82 26.21 13.36
C MET A 381 -10.77 25.29 14.15
N ASP A 382 -10.34 24.10 14.51
CA ASP A 382 -11.14 23.15 15.30
C ASP A 382 -11.37 23.65 16.73
N LYS A 383 -10.36 24.25 17.37
CA LYS A 383 -10.54 24.93 18.67
C LYS A 383 -11.56 26.05 18.59
N ARG A 384 -11.49 26.87 17.53
CA ARG A 384 -12.43 27.97 17.32
C ARG A 384 -13.85 27.47 17.05
N LYS A 385 -13.98 26.39 16.28
CA LYS A 385 -15.26 25.72 16.02
C LYS A 385 -15.88 25.21 17.33
N SER A 386 -15.13 24.47 18.14
CA SER A 386 -15.61 23.94 19.43
C SER A 386 -16.06 25.05 20.38
N LYS A 387 -15.32 26.18 20.43
CA LYS A 387 -15.73 27.35 21.22
C LYS A 387 -17.06 27.94 20.74
N LEU A 388 -17.20 28.16 19.43
CA LEU A 388 -18.44 28.68 18.84
C LEU A 388 -19.61 27.72 19.05
N GLU A 389 -19.40 26.41 18.97
CA GLU A 389 -20.42 25.40 19.25
C GLU A 389 -20.91 25.46 20.71
N SER A 390 -19.99 25.61 21.68
CA SER A 390 -20.34 25.77 23.10
C SER A 390 -21.11 27.07 23.35
N GLU A 391 -20.71 28.17 22.71
CA GLU A 391 -21.42 29.45 22.78
C GLU A 391 -22.83 29.32 22.17
N ASN A 392 -22.96 28.66 21.01
CA ASN A 392 -24.24 28.42 20.36
C ASN A 392 -25.16 27.58 21.25
N HIS A 393 -24.63 26.53 21.89
CA HIS A 393 -25.38 25.69 22.82
C HIS A 393 -25.90 26.51 24.02
N THR A 394 -25.04 27.34 24.61
CA THR A 394 -25.41 28.22 25.72
C THR A 394 -26.53 29.19 25.32
N MET A 395 -26.40 29.80 24.14
CA MET A 395 -27.41 30.73 23.63
C MET A 395 -28.75 30.02 23.35
N ARG A 396 -28.73 28.80 22.81
CA ARG A 396 -29.95 28.00 22.62
C ARG A 396 -30.64 27.69 23.95
N ASN A 397 -29.89 27.28 24.96
CA ASN A 397 -30.44 27.02 26.29
C ASN A 397 -31.07 28.28 26.90
N LYS A 398 -30.43 29.44 26.71
CA LYS A 398 -30.97 30.72 27.18
C LYS A 398 -32.26 31.11 26.44
N VAL A 399 -32.32 30.92 25.13
CA VAL A 399 -33.53 31.14 24.33
C VAL A 399 -34.65 30.22 24.81
N GLN A 400 -34.35 28.94 25.07
CA GLN A 400 -35.34 27.98 25.58
C GLN A 400 -35.88 28.39 26.95
N SER A 401 -35.02 28.82 27.88
CA SER A 401 -35.43 29.32 29.20
C SER A 401 -36.35 30.54 29.07
N LEU A 402 -35.96 31.53 28.27
CA LEU A 402 -36.76 32.73 28.05
C LEU A 402 -38.10 32.43 27.39
N GLN A 403 -38.16 31.43 26.50
CA GLN A 403 -39.41 30.98 25.90
C GLN A 403 -40.36 30.40 26.96
N VAL A 404 -39.84 29.57 27.87
CA VAL A 404 -40.64 29.02 28.98
C VAL A 404 -41.14 30.13 29.91
N ASP A 405 -40.29 31.10 30.25
CA ASP A 405 -40.68 32.23 31.09
C ASP A 405 -41.77 33.10 30.42
N LEU A 406 -41.66 33.30 29.10
CA LEU A 406 -42.67 34.00 28.31
C LEU A 406 -43.99 33.23 28.30
N ASP A 407 -43.98 31.93 28.01
CA ASP A 407 -45.17 31.09 27.97
C ASP A 407 -45.90 31.08 29.33
N ASN A 408 -45.13 31.01 30.43
CA ASN A 408 -45.64 31.13 31.80
C ASN A 408 -46.27 32.50 32.06
N SER A 409 -45.58 33.58 31.67
CA SER A 409 -46.07 34.95 31.85
C SER A 409 -47.37 35.18 31.07
N GLU A 410 -47.44 34.68 29.82
CA GLU A 410 -48.66 34.73 29.02
C GLU A 410 -49.79 33.90 29.63
N ALA A 411 -49.50 32.73 30.22
CA ALA A 411 -50.50 31.92 30.90
C ALA A 411 -51.10 32.66 32.11
N VAL A 412 -50.25 33.26 32.95
CA VAL A 412 -50.67 34.08 34.09
C VAL A 412 -51.51 35.26 33.64
N GLN A 413 -51.12 35.95 32.56
CA GLN A 413 -51.92 37.04 32.00
C GLN A 413 -53.30 36.56 31.53
N ARG A 414 -53.38 35.43 30.81
CA ARG A 414 -54.65 34.84 30.38
C ARG A 414 -55.56 34.53 31.57
N ASP A 415 -55.01 33.98 32.64
CA ASP A 415 -55.79 33.63 33.83
C ASP A 415 -56.23 34.87 34.62
N PHE A 416 -55.39 35.91 34.70
CA PHE A 416 -55.78 37.19 35.27
C PHE A 416 -56.94 37.85 34.50
N VAL A 417 -56.91 37.79 33.16
CA VAL A 417 -58.00 38.29 32.32
C VAL A 417 -59.29 37.49 32.57
N LYS A 418 -59.22 36.16 32.65
CA LYS A 418 -60.40 35.32 32.96
C LYS A 418 -60.96 35.63 34.35
N LEU A 419 -60.10 35.75 35.35
CA LEU A 419 -60.51 36.02 36.74
C LEU A 419 -61.17 37.41 36.85
N SER A 420 -60.57 38.43 36.23
CA SER A 420 -61.14 39.78 36.23
C SER A 420 -62.48 39.86 35.51
N GLN A 421 -62.65 39.17 34.38
CA GLN A 421 -63.96 39.05 33.71
C GLN A 421 -64.99 38.31 34.57
N SER A 422 -64.60 37.18 35.19
CA SER A 422 -65.48 36.42 36.08
C SER A 422 -65.93 37.26 37.27
N LEU A 423 -65.01 38.01 37.88
CA LEU A 423 -65.29 38.92 38.97
C LEU A 423 -66.25 40.05 38.53
N GLN A 424 -66.04 40.64 37.36
CA GLN A 424 -66.96 41.65 36.80
C GLN A 424 -68.37 41.10 36.60
N ILE A 425 -68.50 39.88 36.07
CA ILE A 425 -69.80 39.21 35.91
C ILE A 425 -70.46 38.95 37.27
N GLN A 426 -69.69 38.47 38.26
CA GLN A 426 -70.22 38.24 39.61
C GLN A 426 -70.67 39.54 40.28
N LEU A 427 -69.88 40.61 40.17
CA LEU A 427 -70.23 41.93 40.69
C LEU A 427 -71.48 42.49 40.02
N GLU A 428 -71.63 42.32 38.71
CA GLU A 428 -72.82 42.75 37.97
C GLU A 428 -74.06 41.94 38.38
N LYS A 429 -73.93 40.63 38.58
CA LYS A 429 -75.01 39.79 39.14
C LYS A 429 -75.45 40.25 40.54
N ILE A 430 -74.50 40.63 41.40
CA ILE A 430 -74.81 41.15 42.74
C ILE A 430 -75.55 42.49 42.63
N ARG A 431 -75.08 43.42 41.79
CA ARG A 431 -75.76 44.71 41.55
C ARG A 431 -77.19 44.54 41.04
N GLN A 432 -77.42 43.61 40.11
CA GLN A 432 -78.75 43.32 39.60
C GLN A 432 -79.65 42.68 40.67
N ALA A 433 -79.11 41.82 41.53
CA ALA A 433 -79.84 41.24 42.67
C ALA A 433 -80.16 42.27 43.77
N GLU A 434 -79.37 43.35 43.90
CA GLU A 434 -79.63 44.45 44.84
C GLU A 434 -80.70 45.44 44.33
N ASN A 435 -81.04 45.44 43.05
CA ASN A 435 -82.10 46.31 42.52
C ASN A 435 -83.53 45.78 42.82
N GLU A 436 -83.66 44.55 43.31
CA GLU A 436 -84.91 43.97 43.84
C GLU A 436 -84.78 43.72 45.35
N VAL A 437 -84.64 44.79 46.16
CA VAL A 437 -84.81 44.67 47.62
C VAL A 437 -86.29 44.43 47.93
N ARG A 438 -86.75 43.19 47.80
CA ARG A 438 -88.03 42.76 48.34
C ARG A 438 -87.84 42.47 49.83
N TRP A 439 -88.42 43.30 50.68
CA TRP A 439 -88.52 43.02 52.12
C TRP A 439 -89.23 41.68 52.29
N GLN A 440 -88.52 40.67 52.79
CA GLN A 440 -89.07 39.31 52.92
C GLN A 440 -90.15 39.31 54.01
N HIS A 441 -91.30 38.68 53.74
CA HIS A 441 -92.32 38.50 54.76
C HIS A 441 -91.93 37.36 55.70
N GLU A 442 -92.28 37.50 56.98
CA GLU A 442 -91.90 36.51 58.00
C GLU A 442 -92.49 35.13 57.72
N ASP A 443 -93.63 35.04 57.04
CA ASP A 443 -94.31 33.78 56.74
C ASP A 443 -93.65 32.99 55.61
N ASP A 444 -92.82 33.63 54.78
CA ASP A 444 -92.21 33.01 53.59
C ASP A 444 -90.85 32.35 53.87
N ILE A 445 -90.29 32.53 55.07
CA ILE A 445 -88.91 32.15 55.39
C ILE A 445 -88.84 31.30 56.66
N ASP A 446 -88.56 30.01 56.51
CA ASP A 446 -88.45 29.09 57.64
C ASP A 446 -87.03 28.99 58.22
N ASP A 447 -86.00 29.34 57.45
CA ASP A 447 -84.59 29.24 57.85
C ASP A 447 -83.84 30.58 57.76
N CYS A 448 -82.85 30.77 58.64
CA CYS A 448 -81.97 31.93 58.57
C CYS A 448 -81.22 32.00 57.24
N ASN A 449 -81.30 33.14 56.53
CA ASN A 449 -80.65 33.29 55.22
C ASN A 449 -79.13 33.12 55.23
N ASN A 450 -78.46 33.30 56.38
CA ASN A 450 -77.00 33.14 56.55
C ASN A 450 -76.64 31.71 57.02
N CYS A 451 -76.96 31.35 58.27
CA CYS A 451 -76.55 30.08 58.87
C CYS A 451 -77.45 28.89 58.55
N LYS A 452 -78.55 29.09 57.81
CA LYS A 452 -79.52 28.05 57.41
C LYS A 452 -80.15 27.27 58.56
N GLN A 453 -80.12 27.84 59.77
CA GLN A 453 -80.79 27.27 60.94
C GLN A 453 -82.28 27.61 60.94
N PRO A 454 -83.18 26.66 61.23
CA PRO A 454 -84.62 26.89 61.25
C PRO A 454 -85.02 27.87 62.36
N PHE A 455 -86.00 28.70 62.04
CA PHE A 455 -86.64 29.58 63.01
C PHE A 455 -87.61 28.80 63.90
N SER A 456 -87.76 29.25 65.13
CA SER A 456 -88.62 28.62 66.13
C SER A 456 -89.16 29.67 67.08
N VAL A 457 -90.05 29.29 68.00
CA VAL A 457 -90.63 30.22 68.98
C VAL A 457 -89.54 30.93 69.82
N THR A 458 -88.43 30.26 70.09
CA THR A 458 -87.27 30.82 70.80
C THR A 458 -86.30 31.55 69.89
N LYS A 459 -86.19 31.16 68.61
CA LYS A 459 -85.31 31.79 67.62
C LYS A 459 -86.12 32.70 66.69
N ARG A 460 -86.25 33.97 67.09
CA ARG A 460 -87.04 34.97 66.37
C ARG A 460 -86.37 35.43 65.07
N LYS A 461 -87.21 35.85 64.13
CA LYS A 461 -86.85 36.36 62.80
C LYS A 461 -86.40 37.83 62.90
N HIS A 462 -85.33 38.20 62.19
CA HIS A 462 -84.81 39.57 62.15
C HIS A 462 -84.41 39.97 60.72
N HIS A 463 -84.94 41.08 60.22
CA HIS A 463 -84.55 41.58 58.90
C HIS A 463 -83.19 42.27 58.89
N CYS A 464 -82.40 42.07 57.84
CA CYS A 464 -81.31 42.97 57.51
C CYS A 464 -81.89 44.27 56.94
N ARG A 465 -81.56 45.42 57.53
CA ARG A 465 -82.11 46.72 57.12
C ARG A 465 -81.51 47.23 55.80
N HIS A 466 -80.51 46.54 55.26
CA HIS A 466 -79.93 46.85 53.95
C HIS A 466 -80.52 45.98 52.84
N CYS A 467 -80.47 44.65 52.96
CA CYS A 467 -80.94 43.74 51.91
C CYS A 467 -82.37 43.20 52.10
N GLY A 468 -83.06 43.55 53.20
CA GLY A 468 -84.46 43.17 53.45
C GLY A 468 -84.71 41.68 53.73
N ARG A 469 -83.68 40.83 53.74
CA ARG A 469 -83.79 39.38 54.02
C ARG A 469 -83.85 39.07 55.52
N ILE A 470 -84.38 37.90 55.87
CA ILE A 470 -84.58 37.47 57.27
C ILE A 470 -83.43 36.59 57.79
N PHE A 471 -82.96 36.88 59.00
CA PHE A 471 -81.83 36.24 59.67
C PHE A 471 -82.14 36.00 61.16
N CYS A 472 -81.32 35.20 61.84
CA CYS A 472 -81.35 35.09 63.30
C CYS A 472 -80.56 36.22 63.97
N ALA A 473 -80.71 36.34 65.30
CA ALA A 473 -80.04 37.38 66.08
C ALA A 473 -78.50 37.31 65.93
N ASP A 474 -77.96 36.09 65.96
CA ASP A 474 -76.51 35.84 65.84
C ASP A 474 -75.94 36.28 64.48
N CYS A 475 -76.76 36.23 63.42
CA CYS A 475 -76.36 36.63 62.07
C CYS A 475 -76.68 38.11 61.75
N THR A 476 -77.21 38.87 62.73
CA THR A 476 -77.53 40.30 62.61
C THR A 476 -77.03 41.07 63.84
N THR A 477 -75.87 40.68 64.36
CA THR A 477 -75.21 41.29 65.52
C THR A 477 -74.63 42.67 65.20
N LYS A 478 -74.25 42.90 63.95
CA LYS A 478 -73.59 44.12 63.49
C LYS A 478 -74.60 45.18 63.03
N SER A 479 -74.23 46.44 63.17
CA SER A 479 -75.02 47.59 62.74
C SER A 479 -74.18 48.55 61.91
N VAL A 480 -74.81 49.14 60.90
CA VAL A 480 -74.23 50.20 60.05
C VAL A 480 -75.10 51.44 60.17
N PHE A 481 -74.50 52.62 60.04
CA PHE A 481 -75.26 53.86 59.99
C PHE A 481 -75.81 54.05 58.57
N SER A 482 -77.13 54.10 58.44
CA SER A 482 -77.81 54.16 57.14
C SER A 482 -79.08 55.02 57.19
N GLY A 483 -79.56 55.42 56.00
CA GLY A 483 -80.73 56.29 55.79
C GLY A 483 -80.46 57.79 55.95
N PRO A 484 -81.46 58.66 55.67
CA PRO A 484 -81.30 60.13 55.65
C PRO A 484 -80.85 60.73 56.99
N ASN A 485 -81.17 60.05 58.10
CA ASN A 485 -80.90 60.51 59.46
C ASN A 485 -79.74 59.78 60.14
N PHE A 486 -78.93 59.03 59.37
CA PHE A 486 -77.72 58.36 59.85
C PHE A 486 -77.95 57.55 61.14
N ARG A 487 -78.98 56.68 61.15
CA ARG A 487 -79.35 55.89 62.33
C ARG A 487 -78.68 54.52 62.28
N PRO A 488 -78.32 53.93 63.44
CA PRO A 488 -77.77 52.58 63.48
C PRO A 488 -78.84 51.57 63.05
N ALA A 489 -78.55 50.83 61.98
CA ALA A 489 -79.42 49.85 61.38
C ALA A 489 -78.74 48.48 61.42
N LYS A 490 -79.42 47.47 61.98
CA LYS A 490 -78.88 46.09 62.00
C LYS A 490 -78.82 45.50 60.60
N VAL A 491 -77.68 44.93 60.25
CA VAL A 491 -77.45 44.31 58.95
C VAL A 491 -76.84 42.92 59.10
N CYS A 492 -77.00 42.07 58.09
CA CYS A 492 -76.30 40.77 58.08
C CYS A 492 -74.80 40.96 57.83
N ASP A 493 -74.01 39.93 58.13
CA ASP A 493 -72.56 39.98 58.00
C ASP A 493 -72.08 40.34 56.59
N VAL A 494 -72.74 39.81 55.55
CA VAL A 494 -72.42 40.12 54.14
C VAL A 494 -72.64 41.61 53.86
N CYS A 495 -73.79 42.16 54.23
CA CYS A 495 -74.10 43.57 54.03
C CYS A 495 -73.19 44.48 54.87
N HIS A 496 -72.76 44.05 56.05
CA HIS A 496 -71.78 44.78 56.84
C HIS A 496 -70.44 44.90 56.11
N THR A 497 -69.93 43.80 55.53
CA THR A 497 -68.69 43.82 54.73
C THR A 497 -68.82 44.71 53.49
N ILE A 498 -69.98 44.73 52.83
CA ILE A 498 -70.19 45.58 51.64
C ILE A 498 -70.28 47.07 52.01
N LEU A 499 -70.96 47.41 53.12
CA LEU A 499 -71.24 48.81 53.49
C LEU A 499 -70.13 49.49 54.30
N VAL A 500 -69.26 48.73 54.96
CA VAL A 500 -68.17 49.27 55.78
C VAL A 500 -66.84 49.04 55.07
N LYS A 501 -66.19 50.12 54.63
CA LYS A 501 -64.96 50.08 53.82
C LYS A 501 -63.79 49.32 54.47
N ASP A 502 -63.72 49.32 55.80
CA ASP A 502 -62.63 48.70 56.57
C ASP A 502 -63.02 47.36 57.22
N ALA A 503 -64.18 46.79 56.84
CA ALA A 503 -64.59 45.49 57.36
C ALA A 503 -63.76 44.36 56.74
N THR A 504 -63.40 43.36 57.54
CA THR A 504 -62.80 42.13 57.02
C THR A 504 -63.75 41.47 56.03
N PRO A 505 -63.24 40.95 54.89
CA PRO A 505 -64.06 40.24 53.91
C PRO A 505 -64.84 39.11 54.60
N TYR A 506 -66.13 39.00 54.35
CA TYR A 506 -67.00 37.95 54.92
C TYR A 506 -66.43 36.52 54.70
N PHE A 507 -65.67 36.32 53.62
CA PHE A 507 -65.06 35.05 53.24
C PHE A 507 -63.65 34.82 53.81
N SER A 508 -63.03 35.78 54.49
CA SER A 508 -61.71 35.62 55.10
C SER A 508 -61.85 35.15 56.55
N THR A 509 -61.77 33.84 56.75
CA THR A 509 -61.58 33.25 58.09
C THR A 509 -60.11 33.03 58.44
N GLU A 510 -59.17 33.32 57.52
CA GLU A 510 -57.72 33.26 57.76
C GLU A 510 -56.99 34.48 57.19
N PRO A 511 -55.91 34.96 57.85
CA PRO A 511 -55.06 36.04 57.32
C PRO A 511 -54.33 35.59 56.04
N PRO A 512 -54.04 36.50 55.09
CA PRO A 512 -53.23 36.16 53.93
C PRO A 512 -51.82 35.79 54.38
N ALA A 513 -51.43 34.53 54.18
CA ALA A 513 -50.04 34.12 54.34
C ALA A 513 -49.20 34.80 53.25
N THR A 514 -48.20 35.57 53.67
CA THR A 514 -47.13 36.03 52.78
C THR A 514 -46.33 34.79 52.34
N PRO A 515 -46.10 34.58 51.04
CA PRO A 515 -45.13 33.58 50.61
C PRO A 515 -43.73 34.14 50.90
N ASP A 516 -42.98 33.43 51.74
CA ASP A 516 -41.53 33.61 51.89
C ASP A 516 -40.77 33.22 50.62
#